data_AF-A0A183FRI4-F1
#
_entry.id   AF-A0A183FRI4-F1
#
_cell.length_a   1.000
_cell.length_b   1.000
_cell.length_c   1.000
_cell.angle_alpha   90.00
_cell.angle_beta   90.00
_cell.angle_gamma   90.00
#
_symmetry.space_group_name_H-M   'P 1'
#
loop_
_entity.id
_entity.type
_entity.pdbx_description
1 polymer ?
#
loop_
_entity_poly.entity_id
_entity_poly.type
_entity_poly.pdbx_seq_one_letter_code
_entity_poly.pdbx_strand_id
1 'polypeptide(L)'
;MNDFQNLSIPANGSVSGLSLEEKRMIELCWFKCTQKQLKRCTEDIFAAILKQDETLLKLFKLESIPPHRIRDNEYFKSHSASFAIVLNLVVTNFSDNFERTCDALQTLGYEHFGLKPRGFQTVYWDIFTDCFEQNRPPSFRKEAEKEVCRTTI
;
A
#
# COMPACT_ATOMS: atom_id res chain seq x y z
N MET A 1 -16.08 -15.31 29.28
CA MET A 1 -16.59 -16.53 28.63
C MET A 1 -16.66 -16.19 27.16
N ASN A 2 -15.91 -16.94 26.35
CA ASN A 2 -15.45 -16.55 25.02
C ASN A 2 -16.54 -16.66 23.96
N ASP A 3 -16.85 -15.55 23.28
CA ASP A 3 -17.48 -15.57 21.96
C ASP A 3 -16.47 -15.08 20.92
N PHE A 4 -15.46 -15.91 20.65
CA PHE A 4 -14.71 -15.81 19.40
C PHE A 4 -15.56 -16.52 18.34
N GLN A 5 -16.39 -15.74 17.65
CA GLN A 5 -17.09 -16.19 16.46
C GLN A 5 -16.06 -16.76 15.47
N ASN A 6 -16.29 -18.01 15.10
CA ASN A 6 -15.62 -18.73 14.03
C ASN A 6 -15.59 -17.87 12.75
N LEU A 7 -14.48 -17.18 12.52
CA LEU A 7 -14.09 -16.77 11.18
C LEU A 7 -13.77 -18.05 10.42
N SER A 8 -14.76 -18.51 9.66
CA SER A 8 -14.62 -19.64 8.74
C SER A 8 -13.45 -19.37 7.80
N ILE A 9 -12.36 -20.13 7.96
CA ILE A 9 -11.25 -20.17 7.01
C ILE A 9 -11.86 -20.53 5.64
N PRO A 10 -11.67 -19.73 4.58
CA PRO A 10 -12.24 -20.03 3.28
C PRO A 10 -11.75 -21.40 2.81
N ALA A 11 -12.66 -22.22 2.31
CA ALA A 11 -12.46 -23.62 1.92
C ALA A 11 -11.43 -23.86 0.78
N ASN A 12 -10.66 -22.83 0.39
CA ASN A 12 -9.67 -22.88 -0.68
C ASN A 12 -8.20 -22.84 -0.22
N GLY A 13 -7.93 -22.93 1.09
CA GLY A 13 -6.54 -23.06 1.59
C GLY A 13 -5.63 -21.85 1.31
N SER A 14 -6.18 -20.71 0.88
CA SER A 14 -5.40 -19.49 0.72
C SER A 14 -5.27 -18.77 2.06
N VAL A 15 -4.09 -18.88 2.68
CA VAL A 15 -3.76 -18.18 3.94
C VAL A 15 -3.92 -16.65 3.81
N SER A 16 -3.79 -16.12 2.60
CA SER A 16 -3.95 -14.70 2.28
C SER A 16 -5.38 -14.28 1.88
N GLY A 17 -6.33 -15.22 1.78
CA GLY A 17 -7.67 -14.97 1.25
C GLY A 17 -7.76 -14.75 -0.28
N LEU A 18 -6.64 -14.77 -1.01
CA LEU A 18 -6.58 -14.63 -2.46
C LEU A 18 -6.42 -16.00 -3.14
N SER A 19 -7.16 -16.25 -4.21
CA SER A 19 -6.98 -17.41 -5.09
C SER A 19 -5.64 -17.36 -5.83
N LEU A 20 -5.15 -18.51 -6.28
CA LEU A 20 -3.88 -18.61 -7.03
C LEU A 20 -3.88 -17.71 -8.28
N GLU A 21 -5.01 -17.61 -8.98
CA GLU A 21 -5.13 -16.77 -10.16
C GLU A 21 -5.10 -15.27 -9.82
N GLU A 22 -5.77 -14.85 -8.74
CA GLU A 22 -5.69 -13.46 -8.27
C GLU A 22 -4.26 -13.07 -7.89
N LYS A 23 -3.54 -13.97 -7.20
CA LYS A 23 -2.12 -13.75 -6.87
C LYS A 23 -1.28 -13.58 -8.13
N ARG A 24 -1.42 -14.51 -9.09
CA ARG A 24 -0.73 -14.44 -10.37
C ARG A 24 -1.03 -13.14 -11.12
N MET A 25 -2.27 -12.69 -11.14
CA MET A 25 -2.66 -11.45 -11.80
C MET A 25 -2.03 -10.21 -11.16
N ILE A 26 -1.98 -10.15 -9.83
CA ILE A 26 -1.30 -9.08 -9.09
C ILE A 26 0.20 -9.05 -9.43
N GLU A 27 0.87 -10.20 -9.40
CA GLU A 27 2.29 -10.32 -9.77
C GLU A 27 2.53 -9.85 -11.22
N LEU A 28 1.74 -10.35 -12.18
CA LEU A 28 1.85 -9.98 -13.58
C LEU A 28 1.65 -8.47 -13.79
N CYS A 29 0.66 -7.87 -13.12
CA CYS A 29 0.44 -6.43 -13.19
C CYS A 29 1.61 -5.67 -12.58
N TRP A 30 2.12 -6.08 -11.42
CA TRP A 30 3.25 -5.43 -10.78
C TRP A 30 4.52 -5.47 -11.64
N PHE A 31 4.89 -6.64 -12.17
CA PHE A 31 6.10 -6.80 -12.99
C PHE A 31 6.01 -6.18 -14.39
N LYS A 32 4.81 -5.85 -14.88
CA LYS A 32 4.64 -5.02 -16.09
C LYS A 32 5.05 -3.56 -15.87
N CYS A 33 5.15 -3.09 -14.63
CA CYS A 33 5.59 -1.73 -14.34
C CYS A 33 7.12 -1.63 -14.32
N THR A 34 7.64 -0.61 -15.00
CA THR A 34 9.04 -0.21 -14.88
C THR A 34 9.33 0.38 -13.49
N GLN A 35 10.59 0.35 -13.06
CA GLN A 35 11.03 0.98 -11.82
C GLN A 35 10.66 2.47 -11.74
N LYS A 36 10.72 3.19 -12.87
CA LYS A 36 10.30 4.60 -12.96
C LYS A 36 8.80 4.77 -12.71
N GLN A 37 7.97 3.85 -13.20
CA GLN A 37 6.52 3.89 -12.96
C GLN A 37 6.19 3.56 -11.51
N LEU A 38 6.85 2.55 -10.91
CA LEU A 38 6.65 2.21 -9.50
C LEU A 38 7.09 3.34 -8.58
N LYS A 39 8.27 3.94 -8.84
CA LYS A 39 8.74 5.11 -8.09
C LYS A 39 7.73 6.26 -8.16
N ARG A 40 7.26 6.61 -9.36
CA ARG A 40 6.26 7.68 -9.52
C ARG A 40 4.95 7.34 -8.80
N CYS A 41 4.50 6.10 -8.89
CA CYS A 41 3.31 5.60 -8.19
C CYS A 41 3.42 5.80 -6.68
N THR A 42 4.53 5.43 -6.06
CA THR A 42 4.69 5.56 -4.61
C THR A 42 4.91 6.99 -4.15
N GLU A 43 5.53 7.85 -4.97
CA GLU A 43 5.57 9.30 -4.76
C GLU A 43 4.16 9.91 -4.84
N ASP A 44 3.33 9.49 -5.80
CA ASP A 44 1.96 9.98 -5.96
C ASP A 44 1.07 9.55 -4.78
N ILE A 45 1.20 8.29 -4.33
CA ILE A 45 0.56 7.77 -3.12
C ILE A 45 0.97 8.62 -1.91
N PHE A 46 2.27 8.75 -1.64
CA PHE A 46 2.76 9.49 -0.47
C PHE A 46 2.35 10.96 -0.48
N ALA A 47 2.40 11.61 -1.65
CA ALA A 47 1.89 12.97 -1.80
C ALA A 47 0.38 13.08 -1.53
N ALA A 48 -0.41 12.07 -1.88
CA ALA A 48 -1.84 12.05 -1.58
C ALA A 48 -2.08 11.91 -0.07
N ILE A 49 -1.35 11.01 0.61
CA ILE A 49 -1.43 10.85 2.08
C ILE A 49 -1.15 12.16 2.80
N LEU A 50 -0.05 12.85 2.44
CA LEU A 50 0.34 14.10 3.08
C LEU A 50 -0.67 15.25 2.87
N LYS A 51 -1.58 15.13 1.90
CA LYS A 51 -2.64 16.13 1.64
C LYS A 51 -3.91 15.87 2.44
N GLN A 52 -4.09 14.68 3.00
CA GLN A 52 -5.31 14.31 3.71
C GLN A 52 -5.37 14.93 5.11
N ASP A 53 -4.22 15.05 5.77
CA ASP A 53 -4.13 15.61 7.12
C ASP A 53 -2.79 16.32 7.31
N GLU A 54 -2.81 17.61 7.67
CA GLU A 54 -1.61 18.41 7.91
C GLU A 54 -0.75 17.89 9.07
N THR A 55 -1.32 17.14 10.01
CA THR A 55 -0.56 16.50 11.10
C THR A 55 0.40 15.43 10.57
N LEU A 56 0.11 14.82 9.42
CA LEU A 56 1.01 13.87 8.76
C LEU A 56 2.29 14.56 8.31
N LEU A 57 2.24 15.82 7.85
CA LEU A 57 3.44 16.56 7.48
C LEU A 57 4.42 16.66 8.67
N LYS A 58 3.92 16.87 9.88
CA LYS A 58 4.75 16.93 11.10
C LYS A 58 5.40 15.60 11.43
N LEU A 59 4.67 14.49 11.27
CA LEU A 59 5.21 13.14 11.50
C LEU A 59 6.42 12.83 10.59
N PHE A 60 6.42 13.38 9.37
CA PHE A 60 7.47 13.18 8.38
C PHE A 60 8.50 14.32 8.29
N LYS A 61 8.42 15.33 9.18
CA LYS A 61 9.30 16.52 9.18
C LYS A 61 9.22 17.34 7.89
N LEU A 62 8.00 17.49 7.36
CA LEU A 62 7.71 18.16 6.09
C LEU A 62 6.86 19.43 6.26
N GLU A 63 6.48 19.80 7.47
CA GLU A 63 5.56 20.90 7.77
C GLU A 63 6.07 22.29 7.37
N SER A 64 7.39 22.47 7.28
CA SER A 64 8.02 23.71 6.85
C SER A 64 8.32 23.77 5.35
N ILE A 65 8.07 22.67 4.63
CA ILE A 65 8.41 22.56 3.20
C ILE A 65 7.25 23.09 2.35
N PRO A 66 7.50 24.02 1.43
CA PRO A 66 6.46 24.50 0.52
C PRO A 66 5.85 23.34 -0.30
N PRO A 67 4.53 23.26 -0.49
CA PRO A 67 3.88 22.13 -1.17
C PRO A 67 4.44 21.82 -2.56
N HIS A 68 4.84 22.85 -3.32
CA HIS A 68 5.42 22.71 -4.66
C HIS A 68 6.85 22.15 -4.66
N ARG A 69 7.53 22.07 -3.51
CA ARG A 69 8.90 21.54 -3.33
C ARG A 69 8.95 20.24 -2.53
N ILE A 70 7.80 19.74 -2.06
CA ILE A 70 7.77 18.58 -1.16
C ILE A 70 8.42 17.35 -1.78
N ARG A 71 8.27 17.17 -3.10
CA ARG A 71 8.84 16.04 -3.87
C ARG A 71 10.36 16.11 -4.00
N ASP A 72 10.94 17.29 -3.86
CA ASP A 72 12.40 17.47 -3.93
C ASP A 72 13.08 17.17 -2.59
N ASN A 73 12.31 17.08 -1.50
CA ASN A 73 12.80 16.84 -0.15
C ASN A 73 13.28 15.39 0.06
N GLU A 74 14.41 15.20 0.75
CA GLU A 74 14.99 13.88 0.98
C GLU A 74 14.15 12.99 1.93
N TYR A 75 13.48 13.56 2.93
CA TYR A 75 12.55 12.80 3.77
C TYR A 75 11.37 12.27 2.96
N PHE A 76 10.89 13.07 2.01
CA PHE A 76 9.83 12.64 1.09
C PHE A 76 10.30 11.49 0.21
N LYS A 77 11.44 11.63 -0.47
CA LYS A 77 12.00 10.59 -1.35
C LYS A 77 12.29 9.30 -0.59
N SER A 78 12.83 9.42 0.62
CA SER A 78 13.14 8.28 1.48
C SER A 78 11.87 7.52 1.87
N HIS A 79 10.83 8.22 2.33
CA HIS A 79 9.57 7.56 2.72
C HIS A 79 8.82 6.98 1.52
N SER A 80 8.75 7.70 0.40
CA SER A 80 8.12 7.17 -0.83
C SER A 80 8.85 5.93 -1.37
N ALA A 81 10.17 5.84 -1.18
CA ALA A 81 10.95 4.65 -1.52
C ALA A 81 10.64 3.48 -0.57
N SER A 82 10.48 3.72 0.73
CA SER A 82 10.06 2.69 1.69
C SER A 82 8.72 2.06 1.31
N PHE A 83 7.74 2.84 0.81
CA PHE A 83 6.50 2.27 0.27
C PHE A 83 6.74 1.30 -0.89
N ALA A 84 7.65 1.64 -1.81
CA ALA A 84 7.96 0.76 -2.93
C ALA A 84 8.58 -0.56 -2.45
N ILE A 85 9.44 -0.51 -1.44
CA ILE A 85 10.06 -1.68 -0.83
C ILE A 85 9.00 -2.58 -0.18
N VAL A 86 8.10 -2.01 0.63
CA VAL A 86 7.05 -2.78 1.32
C VAL A 86 6.07 -3.40 0.32
N LEU A 87 5.60 -2.64 -0.67
CA LEU A 87 4.72 -3.18 -1.70
C LEU A 87 5.39 -4.28 -2.51
N ASN A 88 6.66 -4.10 -2.87
CA ASN A 88 7.42 -5.12 -3.59
C ASN A 88 7.61 -6.38 -2.73
N LEU A 89 7.88 -6.24 -1.43
CA LEU A 89 7.97 -7.36 -0.50
C LEU A 89 6.66 -8.16 -0.48
N VAL A 90 5.51 -7.49 -0.36
CA VAL A 90 4.20 -8.15 -0.36
C VAL A 90 3.98 -8.91 -1.66
N VAL A 91 4.10 -8.22 -2.81
CA VAL A 91 3.83 -8.82 -4.13
C VAL A 91 4.80 -9.95 -4.47
N THR A 92 6.03 -9.94 -3.99
CA THR A 92 6.99 -11.02 -4.31
C THR A 92 6.91 -12.24 -3.40
N ASN A 93 6.16 -12.16 -2.28
CA ASN A 93 6.19 -13.22 -1.27
C ASN A 93 4.80 -13.79 -0.93
N PHE A 94 3.70 -13.11 -1.23
CA PHE A 94 2.36 -13.59 -0.85
C PHE A 94 1.89 -14.91 -1.53
N SER A 95 2.57 -15.35 -2.60
CA SER A 95 2.38 -16.67 -3.23
C SER A 95 3.09 -17.78 -2.45
N ASP A 96 4.43 -17.76 -2.44
CA ASP A 96 5.25 -18.90 -1.96
C ASP A 96 5.87 -18.68 -0.57
N ASN A 97 5.91 -17.44 -0.08
CA ASN A 97 6.61 -17.05 1.16
C ASN A 97 5.70 -16.19 2.05
N PHE A 98 4.44 -16.58 2.20
CA PHE A 98 3.42 -15.76 2.89
C PHE A 98 3.80 -15.44 4.35
N GLU A 99 4.39 -16.39 5.08
CA GLU A 99 4.85 -16.17 6.46
C GLU A 99 5.87 -15.03 6.55
N ARG A 100 6.80 -14.95 5.59
CA ARG A 100 7.78 -13.85 5.52
C ARG A 100 7.10 -12.50 5.32
N THR A 101 6.02 -12.46 4.53
CA THR A 101 5.20 -11.25 4.40
C THR A 101 4.54 -10.89 5.72
N CYS A 102 3.96 -11.86 6.42
CA CYS A 102 3.34 -11.65 7.73
C CYS A 102 4.33 -11.09 8.76
N ASP A 103 5.50 -11.71 8.90
CA ASP A 103 6.52 -11.28 9.88
C ASP A 103 6.99 -9.85 9.62
N ALA A 104 7.22 -9.51 8.35
CA ALA A 104 7.65 -8.17 7.98
C ALA A 104 6.57 -7.12 8.19
N LEU A 105 5.31 -7.41 7.82
CA LEU A 105 4.18 -6.50 8.05
C LEU A 105 3.86 -6.36 9.54
N GLN A 106 4.01 -7.42 10.33
CA GLN A 106 3.84 -7.36 11.77
C GLN A 106 4.92 -6.48 12.42
N THR A 107 6.18 -6.64 12.00
CA THR A 107 7.29 -5.77 12.44
C THR A 107 7.00 -4.30 12.09
N LEU A 108 6.59 -4.03 10.84
CA LEU A 108 6.21 -2.69 10.40
C LEU A 108 5.06 -2.11 11.26
N GLY A 109 4.06 -2.93 11.57
CA GLY A 109 2.95 -2.56 12.44
C GLY A 109 3.39 -2.19 13.86
N TYR A 110 4.33 -2.94 14.45
CA TYR A 110 4.90 -2.60 15.77
C TYR A 110 5.67 -1.29 15.75
N GLU A 111 6.45 -1.02 14.71
CA GLU A 111 7.15 0.26 14.56
C GLU A 111 6.17 1.44 14.50
N HIS A 112 5.10 1.31 13.71
CA HIS A 112 4.04 2.33 13.62
C HIS A 112 3.27 2.50 14.93
N PHE A 113 3.03 1.42 15.68
CA PHE A 113 2.43 1.49 17.01
C PHE A 113 3.31 2.31 17.97
N GLY A 114 4.64 2.14 17.91
CA GLY A 114 5.61 2.94 18.66
C GLY A 114 5.58 4.44 18.34
N LEU A 115 5.00 4.84 17.21
CA LEU A 115 4.84 6.24 16.81
C LEU A 115 3.53 6.88 17.34
N LYS A 116 2.66 6.14 18.02
CA LYS A 116 1.43 6.69 18.63
C LYS A 116 1.68 7.94 19.50
N PRO A 117 2.68 7.97 20.41
CA PRO A 117 2.96 9.16 21.21
C PRO A 117 3.39 10.39 20.37
N ARG A 118 3.82 10.17 19.12
CA ARG A 118 4.20 11.24 18.18
C ARG A 118 3.03 11.70 17.31
N GLY A 119 1.83 11.14 17.51
CA GLY A 119 0.62 11.50 16.77
C GLY A 119 0.25 10.55 15.64
N PHE A 120 0.89 9.37 15.54
CA PHE A 120 0.43 8.34 14.60
C PHE A 120 -0.93 7.79 15.04
N GLN A 121 -1.91 7.79 14.13
CA GLN A 121 -3.25 7.27 14.37
C GLN A 121 -3.50 6.06 13.46
N THR A 122 -4.20 5.05 13.97
CA THR A 122 -4.47 3.83 13.20
C THR A 122 -5.36 4.09 11.98
N VAL A 123 -6.20 5.13 12.02
CA VAL A 123 -7.00 5.59 10.86
C VAL A 123 -6.14 6.00 9.66
N TYR A 124 -4.86 6.31 9.87
CA TYR A 124 -3.96 6.59 8.75
C TYR A 124 -3.78 5.36 7.84
N TRP A 125 -3.99 4.13 8.34
CA TRP A 125 -4.03 2.91 7.51
C TRP A 125 -5.16 2.92 6.48
N ASP A 126 -6.31 3.48 6.83
CA ASP A 126 -7.43 3.64 5.89
C ASP A 126 -7.06 4.69 4.82
N ILE A 127 -6.45 5.79 5.24
CA ILE A 127 -5.93 6.83 4.32
C ILE A 127 -4.89 6.24 3.35
N PHE A 128 -3.97 5.40 3.84
CA PHE A 128 -2.98 4.72 3.01
C PHE A 128 -3.66 3.87 1.93
N THR A 129 -4.71 3.13 2.29
CA THR A 129 -5.48 2.29 1.36
C THR A 129 -6.18 3.12 0.29
N ASP A 130 -6.91 4.17 0.68
CA ASP A 130 -7.61 5.06 -0.26
C ASP A 130 -6.65 5.73 -1.25
N CYS A 131 -5.49 6.17 -0.76
CA CYS A 131 -4.48 6.81 -1.59
C CYS A 131 -3.83 5.81 -2.55
N PHE A 132 -3.68 4.54 -2.16
CA PHE A 132 -3.21 3.49 -3.06
C PHE A 132 -4.22 3.24 -4.20
N GLU A 133 -5.51 3.12 -3.90
CA GLU A 133 -6.54 2.86 -4.91
C GLU A 133 -6.60 3.97 -5.96
N GLN A 134 -6.54 5.23 -5.52
CA GLN A 134 -6.54 6.41 -6.40
C GLN A 134 -5.28 6.52 -7.25
N ASN A 135 -4.15 5.98 -6.77
CA ASN A 135 -2.85 6.13 -7.41
C ASN A 135 -2.24 4.80 -7.87
N ARG A 136 -3.04 3.74 -8.02
CA ARG A 136 -2.59 2.38 -8.37
C ARG A 136 -1.68 2.36 -9.60
N PRO A 137 -0.71 1.41 -9.67
CA PRO A 137 0.24 1.36 -10.78
C PRO A 137 -0.48 1.25 -12.13
N PRO A 138 0.07 1.80 -13.22
CA PRO A 138 -0.63 1.91 -14.52
C PRO A 138 -1.13 0.59 -15.09
N SER A 139 -0.43 -0.52 -14.82
CA SER A 139 -0.82 -1.87 -15.26
C SER A 139 -2.14 -2.33 -14.64
N PHE A 140 -2.43 -1.94 -13.39
CA PHE A 140 -3.68 -2.25 -12.68
C PHE A 140 -4.87 -1.42 -13.17
N ARG A 141 -4.65 -0.38 -13.99
CA ARG A 141 -5.72 0.48 -14.52
C ARG A 141 -6.39 -0.09 -15.77
N LYS A 142 -5.64 -0.82 -16.60
CA LYS A 142 -6.07 -1.28 -17.93
C LYS A 142 -7.12 -2.41 -17.92
N GLU A 143 -7.31 -3.09 -16.79
CA GLU A 143 -8.33 -4.14 -16.67
C GLU A 143 -9.69 -3.56 -16.23
N ALA A 144 -9.70 -2.56 -15.35
CA ALA A 144 -10.93 -1.88 -14.93
C ALA A 144 -11.62 -1.12 -16.08
N GLU A 145 -10.85 -0.51 -16.98
CA GLU A 145 -11.41 0.19 -18.15
C GLU A 145 -12.00 -0.76 -19.21
N LYS A 146 -11.58 -2.04 -19.23
CA LYS A 146 -12.14 -3.06 -20.14
C LYS A 146 -13.49 -3.61 -19.67
N GLU A 147 -13.76 -3.62 -18.37
CA GLU A 147 -15.07 -4.05 -17.85
C GLU A 147 -16.16 -2.99 -18.00
N VAL A 148 -15.81 -1.71 -17.83
CA VAL A 148 -16.76 -0.59 -18.04
C VAL A 148 -17.22 -0.50 -19.50
N CYS A 149 -16.33 -0.76 -20.47
CA CYS A 149 -16.70 -0.82 -21.89
C CYS A 149 -17.49 -2.09 -22.29
N ARG A 150 -17.55 -3.13 -21.44
CA ARG A 150 -18.34 -4.35 -21.72
C ARG A 150 -19.76 -4.32 -21.17
N THR A 151 -20.07 -3.37 -20.27
CA THR A 151 -21.39 -3.25 -19.64
C THR A 151 -22.26 -2.17 -20.32
N THR A 152 -21.81 -1.63 -21.46
CA THR A 152 -22.54 -0.62 -22.25
C THR A 152 -22.85 -1.12 -23.66
N ILE A 153 -23.21 -2.39 -23.81
CA ILE A 153 -23.81 -2.94 -25.04
C ILE A 153 -25.10 -3.67 -24.67
#